data_AF-A0A6I1AJS7-F1
#
_entry.id   AF-A0A6I1AJS7-F1
#
_cell.length_a   1.000
_cell.length_b   1.000
_cell.length_c   1.000
_cell.angle_alpha   90.00
_cell.angle_beta   90.00
_cell.angle_gamma   90.00
#
_symmetry.space_group_name_H-M   'P 1'
#
loop_
_entity.id
_entity.type
_entity.pdbx_description
1 polymer ?
#
loop_
_entity_poly.entity_id
_entity_poly.type
_entity_poly.pdbx_seq_one_letter_code
_entity_poly.pdbx_strand_id
1 'polypeptide(L)'
;TLQDRNSYSKTDNDATFMRMKEDAMRNGQTKPGYNLQIGTENQFITDFALFPNPTDTLTLIPFLQSFSNRYDRMAHTVVADSGYGSEENYRFMSENGMEAYVKYNYFHMEQRPRFKPDPFKAENFYYNEEHDFCICPMGQRMRRIGTRNVKTASGYVNENARYRAVRCEGCPLRCRCFKAKGNRTIELNHRLRQYKRRAKELLCSEKGLKHRGQRCIEPEAVFGQIKNNMNYKRFRHFGKDKVFMDFAFLAIAFNIKKMCAKLTKKGMNWLIRLFYELTTAVFRCWEHINQRNLQKIAA
;
A
#
# COMPACT_ATOMS: atom_id res chain seq x y z
N THR A 1 26.53 2.19 2.47
CA THR A 1 25.07 2.04 2.68
C THR A 1 24.76 2.46 4.10
N LEU A 2 23.84 3.41 4.29
CA LEU A 2 23.38 3.76 5.63
C LEU A 2 22.15 2.91 5.94
N GLN A 3 22.25 2.00 6.91
CA GLN A 3 21.14 1.13 7.36
C GLN A 3 20.43 0.39 6.20
N ASP A 4 21.19 -0.30 5.34
CA ASP A 4 20.65 -1.12 4.23
C ASP A 4 19.81 -0.40 3.16
N ARG A 5 19.88 0.95 3.10
CA ARG A 5 19.17 1.75 2.08
C ARG A 5 20.02 2.01 0.84
N ASN A 6 19.38 1.90 -0.33
CA ASN A 6 19.99 2.16 -1.65
C ASN A 6 20.26 3.66 -1.90
N SER A 7 19.50 4.56 -1.27
CA SER A 7 19.69 6.01 -1.41
C SER A 7 19.21 6.76 -0.17
N TYR A 8 19.85 7.90 0.12
CA TYR A 8 19.49 8.80 1.20
C TYR A 8 19.92 10.24 0.86
N SER A 9 19.25 11.25 1.43
CA SER A 9 19.65 12.66 1.26
C SER A 9 20.90 12.97 2.05
N LYS A 10 21.82 13.76 1.50
CA LYS A 10 23.01 14.25 2.23
C LYS A 10 22.66 15.19 3.38
N THR A 11 21.55 15.92 3.27
CA THR A 11 21.10 16.90 4.28
C THR A 11 20.10 16.32 5.27
N ASP A 12 19.43 15.23 4.89
CA ASP A 12 18.47 14.51 5.73
C ASP A 12 18.66 13.01 5.51
N ASN A 13 19.54 12.42 6.32
CA ASN A 13 19.94 11.03 6.16
C ASN A 13 18.76 10.05 6.29
N ASP A 14 17.64 10.45 6.90
CA ASP A 14 16.44 9.60 7.02
C ASP A 14 15.54 9.66 5.78
N ALA A 15 15.66 10.71 4.96
CA ALA A 15 14.91 10.84 3.72
C ALA A 15 15.53 10.01 2.59
N THR A 16 14.70 9.37 1.78
CA THR A 16 15.13 8.56 0.63
C THR A 16 14.75 9.26 -0.68
N PHE A 17 15.55 9.09 -1.73
CA PHE A 17 15.23 9.65 -3.04
C PHE A 17 14.08 8.90 -3.68
N MET A 18 12.97 9.60 -3.92
CA MET A 18 11.73 9.05 -4.47
C MET A 18 11.28 9.85 -5.68
N ARG A 19 10.60 9.19 -6.61
CA ARG A 19 9.97 9.88 -7.74
C ARG A 19 8.72 10.59 -7.26
N MET A 20 8.68 11.91 -7.41
CA MET A 20 7.53 12.71 -7.01
C MET A 20 6.43 12.66 -8.07
N LYS A 21 5.16 12.76 -7.65
CA LYS A 21 4.03 12.92 -8.57
C LYS A 21 4.07 14.27 -9.29
N GLU A 22 4.55 15.31 -8.60
CA GLU A 22 4.82 16.63 -9.19
C GLU A 22 6.17 16.60 -9.91
N ASP A 23 6.15 16.12 -11.16
CA ASP A 23 7.29 16.09 -12.08
C ASP A 23 7.12 17.16 -13.16
N ALA A 24 7.21 18.43 -12.76
CA ALA A 24 7.00 19.58 -13.64
C ALA A 24 7.94 19.56 -14.87
N MET A 25 9.13 18.97 -14.73
CA MET A 25 10.10 18.84 -15.81
C MET A 25 9.97 17.53 -16.62
N ARG A 26 9.08 16.61 -16.21
CA ARG A 26 8.89 15.26 -16.80
C ARG A 26 10.18 14.46 -17.00
N ASN A 27 11.24 14.80 -16.26
CA ASN A 27 12.56 14.20 -16.40
C ASN A 27 12.77 13.05 -15.41
N GLY A 28 11.76 12.72 -14.60
CA GLY A 28 11.83 11.65 -13.62
C GLY A 28 12.77 11.94 -12.46
N GLN A 29 13.13 13.21 -12.21
CA GLN A 29 14.06 13.58 -11.15
C GLN A 29 13.52 13.14 -9.78
N THR A 30 14.31 12.33 -9.09
CA THR A 30 14.00 11.91 -7.73
C THR A 30 14.30 13.04 -6.75
N LYS A 31 13.43 13.25 -5.77
CA LYS A 31 13.63 14.20 -4.68
C LYS A 31 13.66 13.45 -3.35
N PRO A 32 14.41 13.94 -2.36
CA PRO A 32 14.39 13.36 -1.04
C PRO A 32 12.98 13.51 -0.44
N GLY A 33 12.47 12.43 0.14
CA GLY A 33 11.16 12.42 0.76
C GLY A 33 10.93 11.19 1.63
N TYR A 34 9.79 11.20 2.31
CA TYR A 34 9.29 10.11 3.12
C TYR A 34 8.04 9.54 2.46
N ASN A 35 7.94 8.21 2.40
CA ASN A 35 6.73 7.56 1.92
C ASN A 35 5.71 7.52 3.07
N LEU A 36 4.81 8.50 3.07
CA LEU A 36 3.71 8.61 4.03
C LEU A 36 2.55 7.68 3.65
N GLN A 37 2.22 6.76 4.55
CA GLN A 37 1.03 5.94 4.47
C GLN A 37 0.04 6.34 5.55
N ILE A 38 -1.25 6.34 5.21
CA ILE A 38 -2.34 6.65 6.13
C ILE A 38 -3.41 5.57 6.05
N GLY A 39 -3.99 5.24 7.19
CA GLY A 39 -5.21 4.48 7.35
C GLY A 39 -6.35 5.45 7.63
N THR A 40 -7.48 5.27 6.95
CA THR A 40 -8.63 6.15 7.11
C THR A 40 -9.91 5.37 7.32
N GLU A 41 -10.77 5.89 8.19
CA GLU A 41 -12.13 5.39 8.37
C GLU A 41 -13.09 6.57 8.52
N ASN A 42 -14.15 6.61 7.71
CA ASN A 42 -15.09 7.73 7.66
C ASN A 42 -14.39 9.09 7.44
N GLN A 43 -13.30 9.07 6.66
CA GLN A 43 -12.37 10.16 6.40
C GLN A 43 -11.68 10.73 7.66
N PHE A 44 -11.63 9.98 8.77
CA PHE A 44 -10.73 10.25 9.89
C PHE A 44 -9.43 9.49 9.66
N ILE A 45 -8.30 10.10 10.02
CA ILE A 45 -7.01 9.40 10.03
C ILE A 45 -6.96 8.54 11.29
N THR A 46 -6.90 7.22 11.13
CA THR A 46 -6.84 6.27 12.25
C THR A 46 -5.38 5.92 12.57
N ASP A 47 -4.58 5.68 11.53
CA ASP A 47 -3.16 5.44 11.67
C ASP A 47 -2.36 6.08 10.54
N PHE A 48 -1.07 6.31 10.77
CA PHE A 48 -0.13 6.76 9.76
C PHE A 48 1.28 6.25 10.07
N ALA A 49 2.08 6.06 9.03
CA ALA A 49 3.49 5.72 9.18
C ALA A 49 4.33 6.30 8.05
N LEU A 50 5.62 6.50 8.33
CA LEU A 50 6.61 7.02 7.39
C LEU A 50 7.62 5.91 7.06
N PHE A 51 7.72 5.60 5.78
CA PHE A 51 8.63 4.57 5.27
C PHE A 51 9.74 5.18 4.42
N PRO A 52 10.97 4.62 4.49
CA PRO A 52 12.05 4.98 3.57
C PRO A 52 11.86 4.32 2.19
N ASN A 53 11.00 3.33 2.06
CA ASN A 53 10.79 2.57 0.83
C ASN A 53 10.08 3.42 -0.24
N PRO A 54 10.68 3.59 -1.43
CA PRO A 54 10.02 4.32 -2.52
C PRO A 54 8.77 3.61 -3.08
N THR A 55 8.70 2.29 -2.91
CA THR A 55 7.57 1.46 -3.35
C THR A 55 6.70 1.05 -2.17
N ASP A 56 5.39 0.96 -2.41
CA ASP A 56 4.40 0.69 -1.35
C ASP A 56 4.31 -0.79 -0.96
N THR A 57 4.84 -1.70 -1.77
CA THR A 57 4.69 -3.14 -1.53
C THR A 57 5.20 -3.58 -0.16
N LEU A 58 6.31 -3.01 0.30
CA LEU A 58 6.95 -3.39 1.56
C LEU A 58 6.42 -2.63 2.77
N THR A 59 5.51 -1.66 2.57
CA THR A 59 5.03 -0.81 3.67
C THR A 59 3.79 -1.38 4.36
N LEU A 60 3.03 -2.27 3.70
CA LEU A 60 1.76 -2.78 4.23
C LEU A 60 1.90 -3.57 5.52
N ILE A 61 2.79 -4.58 5.55
CA ILE A 61 2.93 -5.46 6.72
C ILE A 61 3.39 -4.66 7.95
N PRO A 62 4.47 -3.84 7.87
CA PRO A 62 4.83 -2.97 8.98
C PRO A 62 3.72 -2.00 9.39
N PHE A 63 2.94 -1.48 8.44
CA PHE A 63 1.82 -0.59 8.72
C PHE A 63 0.69 -1.30 9.49
N LEU A 64 0.31 -2.51 9.07
CA LEU A 64 -0.71 -3.31 9.75
C LEU A 64 -0.24 -3.78 11.14
N GLN A 65 1.05 -4.06 11.31
CA GLN A 65 1.64 -4.37 12.61
C GLN A 65 1.62 -3.14 13.54
N SER A 66 1.96 -1.95 13.03
CA SER A 66 1.81 -0.68 13.77
C SER A 66 0.37 -0.48 14.25
N PHE A 67 -0.61 -0.72 13.36
CA PHE A 67 -2.02 -0.65 13.70
C PHE A 67 -2.38 -1.64 14.81
N SER A 68 -1.93 -2.90 14.70
CA SER A 68 -2.19 -3.93 15.70
C SER A 68 -1.62 -3.57 17.06
N ASN A 69 -0.39 -3.04 17.11
CA ASN A 69 0.26 -2.63 18.35
C ASN A 69 -0.47 -1.46 19.03
N ARG A 70 -1.10 -0.58 18.25
CA ARG A 70 -1.84 0.57 18.78
C ARG A 70 -3.21 0.20 19.33
N TYR A 71 -3.92 -0.69 18.64
CA TYR A 71 -5.32 -1.00 18.94
C TYR A 71 -5.53 -2.35 19.59
N ASP A 72 -4.45 -3.08 19.87
CA ASP A 72 -4.43 -4.44 20.42
C ASP A 72 -5.32 -5.41 19.62
N ARG A 73 -5.41 -5.18 18.30
CA ARG A 73 -6.21 -5.99 17.38
C ARG A 73 -5.79 -5.80 15.93
N MET A 74 -5.94 -6.85 15.14
CA MET A 74 -5.79 -6.79 13.69
C MET A 74 -6.98 -6.09 13.02
N ALA A 75 -6.72 -5.45 11.87
CA ALA A 75 -7.78 -4.92 11.03
C ALA A 75 -8.57 -6.07 10.40
N HIS A 76 -9.91 -6.05 10.51
CA HIS A 76 -10.76 -7.08 9.90
C HIS A 76 -10.76 -7.00 8.37
N THR A 77 -10.83 -5.78 7.82
CA THR A 77 -10.95 -5.54 6.38
C THR A 77 -9.87 -4.57 5.94
N VAL A 78 -9.10 -4.94 4.92
CA VAL A 78 -8.01 -4.12 4.38
C VAL A 78 -8.32 -3.75 2.94
N VAL A 79 -8.45 -2.45 2.69
CA VAL A 79 -8.67 -1.90 1.34
C VAL A 79 -7.42 -1.16 0.91
N ALA A 80 -6.77 -1.61 -0.16
CA ALA A 80 -5.52 -1.01 -0.60
C ALA A 80 -5.33 -0.98 -2.12
N ASP A 81 -4.35 -0.17 -2.52
CA ASP A 81 -3.96 0.06 -3.90
C ASP A 81 -3.29 -1.12 -4.57
N SER A 82 -3.15 -1.09 -5.90
CA SER A 82 -2.47 -2.17 -6.62
C SER A 82 -0.99 -2.31 -6.27
N GLY A 83 -0.36 -1.23 -5.79
CA GLY A 83 1.03 -1.22 -5.31
C GLY A 83 1.27 -2.13 -4.11
N TYR A 84 0.21 -2.53 -3.40
CA TYR A 84 0.25 -3.45 -2.26
C TYR A 84 0.01 -4.92 -2.63
N GLY A 85 -0.39 -5.21 -3.87
CA GLY A 85 -0.74 -6.56 -4.30
C GLY A 85 0.48 -7.46 -4.56
N SER A 86 1.05 -8.03 -3.50
CA SER A 86 2.13 -9.04 -3.55
C SER A 86 1.73 -10.33 -2.85
N GLU A 87 2.40 -11.45 -3.18
CA GLU A 87 2.15 -12.74 -2.51
C GLU A 87 2.34 -12.64 -1.00
N GLU A 88 3.44 -12.04 -0.57
CA GLU A 88 3.78 -11.83 0.84
C GLU A 88 2.68 -11.09 1.60
N ASN A 89 2.15 -10.00 1.02
CA ASN A 89 1.08 -9.23 1.63
C ASN A 89 -0.24 -10.02 1.68
N TYR A 90 -0.60 -10.72 0.61
CA TYR A 90 -1.81 -11.56 0.59
C TYR A 90 -1.73 -12.69 1.60
N ARG A 91 -0.56 -13.33 1.72
CA ARG A 91 -0.31 -14.37 2.70
C ARG A 91 -0.45 -13.83 4.12
N PHE A 92 0.21 -12.72 4.44
CA PHE A 92 0.11 -12.09 5.76
C PHE A 92 -1.34 -11.77 6.13
N MET A 93 -2.10 -11.15 5.23
CA MET A 93 -3.53 -10.87 5.45
C MET A 93 -4.35 -12.15 5.64
N SER A 94 -4.10 -13.19 4.84
CA SER A 94 -4.83 -14.46 4.95
C SER A 94 -4.52 -15.21 6.24
N GLU A 95 -3.26 -15.24 6.69
CA GLU A 95 -2.84 -15.89 7.94
C GLU A 95 -3.39 -15.17 9.18
N ASN A 96 -3.61 -13.85 9.09
CA ASN A 96 -4.20 -13.05 10.17
C ASN A 96 -5.73 -12.89 10.05
N GLY A 97 -6.38 -13.66 9.17
CA GLY A 97 -7.85 -13.67 9.04
C GLY A 97 -8.45 -12.37 8.48
N MET A 98 -7.67 -11.56 7.75
CA MET A 98 -8.12 -10.28 7.19
C MET A 98 -8.78 -10.45 5.82
N GLU A 99 -9.85 -9.71 5.56
CA GLU A 99 -10.47 -9.59 4.24
C GLU A 99 -9.69 -8.61 3.35
N ALA A 100 -8.91 -9.17 2.42
CA ALA A 100 -8.04 -8.40 1.54
C ALA A 100 -8.75 -7.86 0.28
N TYR A 101 -9.33 -6.66 0.35
CA TYR A 101 -9.77 -5.89 -0.81
C TYR A 101 -8.59 -5.09 -1.42
N VAL A 102 -7.51 -5.80 -1.70
CA VAL A 102 -6.28 -5.23 -2.25
C VAL A 102 -6.21 -5.56 -3.73
N LYS A 103 -6.02 -4.54 -4.57
CA LYS A 103 -5.90 -4.74 -6.01
C LYS A 103 -4.55 -5.41 -6.32
N TYR A 104 -4.50 -6.19 -7.40
CA TYR A 104 -3.25 -6.57 -8.04
C TYR A 104 -3.03 -5.72 -9.30
N ASN A 105 -1.78 -5.61 -9.75
CA ASN A 105 -1.36 -4.68 -10.82
C ASN A 105 -2.20 -4.75 -12.12
N TYR A 106 -2.61 -5.95 -12.54
CA TYR A 106 -3.39 -6.15 -13.78
C TYR A 106 -4.91 -6.05 -13.60
N PHE A 107 -5.42 -5.92 -12.38
CA PHE A 107 -6.86 -5.97 -12.08
C PHE A 107 -7.68 -4.96 -12.90
N HIS A 108 -7.23 -3.71 -12.96
CA HIS A 108 -7.92 -2.67 -13.72
C HIS A 108 -7.83 -2.86 -15.24
N MET A 109 -6.72 -3.42 -15.74
CA MET A 109 -6.56 -3.70 -17.15
C MET A 109 -7.52 -4.81 -17.59
N GLU A 110 -7.64 -5.86 -16.78
CA GLU A 110 -8.53 -7.00 -17.04
C GLU A 110 -10.02 -6.63 -17.12
N GLN A 111 -10.44 -5.54 -16.46
CA GLN A 111 -11.83 -5.09 -16.47
C GLN A 111 -12.19 -4.23 -17.69
N ARG A 112 -11.23 -3.85 -18.53
CA ARG A 112 -11.52 -3.03 -19.71
C ARG A 112 -12.21 -3.88 -20.78
N PRO A 113 -13.28 -3.39 -21.44
CA PRO A 113 -14.03 -4.18 -22.45
C PRO A 113 -13.17 -4.69 -23.61
N ARG A 114 -12.10 -3.96 -23.97
CA ARG A 114 -11.19 -4.32 -25.07
C ARG A 114 -10.00 -5.19 -24.63
N PHE A 115 -9.89 -5.53 -23.36
CA PHE A 115 -8.77 -6.32 -22.87
C PHE A 115 -8.89 -7.75 -23.37
N LYS A 116 -7.86 -8.21 -24.09
CA LYS A 116 -7.69 -9.61 -24.45
C LYS A 116 -6.43 -10.13 -23.76
N PRO A 117 -6.52 -11.20 -22.96
CA PRO A 117 -5.34 -11.80 -22.34
C PRO A 117 -4.40 -12.26 -23.45
N ASP A 118 -3.13 -11.88 -23.35
CA ASP A 118 -2.11 -12.33 -24.30
C ASP A 118 -1.95 -13.85 -24.15
N PRO A 119 -2.28 -14.64 -25.19
CA PRO A 119 -2.21 -16.10 -25.10
C PRO A 119 -0.79 -16.58 -24.86
N PHE A 120 0.24 -15.79 -25.17
CA PHE A 120 1.63 -16.17 -24.98
C PHE A 120 2.18 -15.85 -23.60
N LYS A 121 1.44 -15.21 -22.69
CA LYS A 121 1.87 -15.02 -21.30
C LYS A 121 1.65 -16.28 -20.48
N ALA A 122 2.67 -16.68 -19.71
CA ALA A 122 2.62 -17.88 -18.89
C ALA A 122 1.46 -17.87 -17.89
N GLU A 123 1.14 -16.71 -17.31
CA GLU A 123 0.04 -16.54 -16.35
C GLU A 123 -1.33 -16.96 -16.91
N ASN A 124 -1.50 -16.85 -18.24
CA ASN A 124 -2.75 -17.16 -18.96
C ASN A 124 -2.81 -18.62 -19.43
N PHE A 125 -1.76 -19.42 -19.22
CA PHE A 125 -1.79 -20.83 -19.61
C PHE A 125 -2.74 -21.59 -18.68
N TYR A 126 -3.51 -22.50 -19.27
CA TYR A 126 -4.32 -23.43 -18.50
C TYR A 126 -3.39 -24.32 -17.68
N TYR A 127 -3.71 -24.46 -16.39
CA TYR A 127 -3.00 -25.31 -15.44
C TYR A 127 -3.99 -26.31 -14.87
N ASN A 128 -3.64 -27.60 -14.98
CA ASN A 128 -4.41 -28.67 -14.36
C ASN A 128 -3.77 -29.02 -13.00
N GLU A 129 -4.52 -28.78 -11.93
CA GLU A 129 -4.04 -29.00 -10.55
C GLU A 129 -3.89 -30.50 -10.22
N GLU A 130 -4.77 -31.37 -10.74
CA GLU A 130 -4.78 -32.81 -10.46
C GLU A 130 -3.57 -33.54 -11.04
N HIS A 131 -3.15 -33.18 -12.25
CA HIS A 131 -2.12 -33.87 -13.00
C HIS A 131 -0.82 -33.06 -13.14
N ASP A 132 -0.73 -31.91 -12.49
CA ASP A 132 0.43 -31.00 -12.44
C ASP A 132 1.08 -30.73 -13.81
N PHE A 133 0.27 -30.23 -14.75
CA PHE A 133 0.76 -29.80 -16.06
C PHE A 133 0.12 -28.49 -16.53
N CYS A 134 0.83 -27.78 -17.41
CA CYS A 134 0.31 -26.61 -18.11
C CYS A 134 0.05 -26.93 -19.59
N ILE A 135 -0.90 -26.23 -20.22
CA ILE A 135 -1.13 -26.33 -21.67
C ILE A 135 -0.63 -25.04 -22.32
N CYS A 136 0.25 -25.17 -23.31
CA CYS A 136 0.74 -24.02 -24.07
C CYS A 136 -0.27 -23.59 -25.15
N PRO A 137 -0.09 -22.43 -25.80
CA PRO A 137 -1.04 -21.91 -26.80
C PRO A 137 -1.22 -22.80 -28.03
N MET A 138 -0.25 -23.68 -28.32
CA MET A 138 -0.34 -24.70 -29.39
C MET A 138 -1.08 -25.98 -28.94
N GLY A 139 -1.54 -26.06 -27.69
CA GLY A 139 -2.26 -27.21 -27.15
C GLY A 139 -1.38 -28.34 -26.58
N GLN A 140 -0.05 -28.23 -26.65
CA GLN A 140 0.84 -29.25 -26.06
C GLN A 140 0.92 -29.14 -24.53
N ARG A 141 1.04 -30.29 -23.86
CA ARG A 141 1.30 -30.40 -22.43
C ARG A 141 2.74 -29.98 -22.10
N MET A 142 2.91 -29.18 -21.06
CA MET A 142 4.18 -28.78 -20.47
C MET A 142 4.35 -29.52 -19.15
N ARG A 143 5.44 -30.27 -19.02
CA ARG A 143 5.74 -31.10 -17.84
C ARG A 143 6.44 -30.26 -16.78
N ARG A 144 6.15 -30.52 -15.50
CA ARG A 144 6.91 -29.95 -14.40
C ARG A 144 8.34 -30.49 -14.42
N ILE A 145 9.32 -29.58 -14.33
CA ILE A 145 10.75 -29.92 -14.31
C ILE A 145 11.43 -29.59 -12.99
N GLY A 146 10.72 -28.94 -12.07
CA GLY A 146 11.22 -28.59 -10.75
C GLY A 146 10.59 -27.33 -10.19
N THR A 147 11.16 -26.85 -9.09
CA THR A 147 10.74 -25.64 -8.40
C THR A 147 11.95 -24.71 -8.25
N ARG A 148 11.73 -23.41 -8.38
CA ARG A 148 12.72 -22.37 -8.13
C ARG A 148 12.26 -21.49 -6.99
N ASN A 149 13.13 -21.32 -6.00
CA ASN A 149 12.91 -20.39 -4.91
C ASN A 149 13.54 -19.04 -5.24
N VAL A 150 12.78 -17.97 -5.10
CA VAL A 150 13.23 -16.60 -5.36
C VAL A 150 13.03 -15.77 -4.11
N LYS A 151 14.11 -15.21 -3.57
CA LYS A 151 14.05 -14.29 -2.43
C LYS A 151 13.64 -12.89 -2.90
N THR A 152 12.67 -12.29 -2.24
CA THR A 152 12.29 -10.88 -2.42
C THR A 152 13.25 -9.96 -1.65
N ALA A 153 13.10 -8.65 -1.84
CA ALA A 153 13.87 -7.65 -1.08
C ALA A 153 13.56 -7.65 0.42
N SER A 154 12.37 -8.12 0.85
CA SER A 154 12.01 -8.35 2.25
C SER A 154 12.64 -9.61 2.85
N GLY A 155 13.26 -10.46 2.04
CA GLY A 155 13.74 -11.79 2.45
C GLY A 155 12.71 -12.90 2.32
N TYR A 156 11.46 -12.58 1.94
CA TYR A 156 10.41 -13.57 1.67
C TYR A 156 10.78 -14.51 0.51
N VAL A 157 10.49 -15.79 0.65
CA VAL A 157 10.82 -16.81 -0.36
C VAL A 157 9.58 -17.16 -1.16
N ASN A 158 9.55 -16.71 -2.43
CA ASN A 158 8.54 -17.12 -3.39
C ASN A 158 8.91 -18.48 -3.99
N GLU A 159 7.91 -19.35 -4.12
CA GLU A 159 8.04 -20.65 -4.76
C GLU A 159 7.46 -20.60 -6.18
N ASN A 160 8.33 -20.77 -7.18
CA ASN A 160 7.95 -20.79 -8.59
C ASN A 160 8.10 -22.20 -9.18
N ALA A 161 7.00 -22.85 -9.52
CA ALA A 161 7.01 -24.11 -10.24
C ALA A 161 7.44 -23.90 -11.70
N ARG A 162 8.37 -24.73 -12.19
CA ARG A 162 8.91 -24.65 -13.55
C ARG A 162 8.30 -25.71 -14.43
N TYR A 163 7.75 -25.31 -15.57
CA TYR A 163 7.18 -26.20 -16.58
C TYR A 163 7.89 -26.04 -17.91
N ARG A 164 8.16 -27.16 -18.60
CA ARG A 164 8.82 -27.16 -19.91
C ARG A 164 7.96 -27.86 -20.95
N ALA A 165 7.85 -27.23 -22.11
CA ALA A 165 7.22 -27.80 -23.29
C ALA A 165 8.04 -28.98 -23.84
N VAL A 166 7.37 -29.97 -24.44
CA VAL A 166 8.02 -31.19 -24.91
C VAL A 166 8.70 -30.98 -26.27
N ARG A 167 8.02 -30.29 -27.19
CA ARG A 167 8.53 -30.07 -28.56
C ARG A 167 8.12 -28.70 -29.08
N CYS A 168 9.06 -27.75 -29.11
CA CYS A 168 8.85 -26.42 -29.68
C CYS A 168 9.57 -26.21 -31.02
N GLU A 169 10.36 -27.18 -31.46
CA GLU A 169 10.97 -27.18 -32.79
C GLU A 169 9.89 -27.32 -33.87
N GLY A 170 9.99 -26.52 -34.94
CA GLY A 170 9.00 -26.48 -36.01
C GLY A 170 7.63 -25.90 -35.62
N CYS A 171 7.42 -25.42 -34.39
CA CYS A 171 6.14 -24.88 -33.95
C CYS A 171 5.78 -23.58 -34.72
N PRO A 172 4.63 -23.50 -35.41
CA PRO A 172 4.23 -22.31 -36.16
C PRO A 172 4.10 -21.06 -35.29
N LEU A 173 3.77 -21.23 -34.01
CA LEU A 173 3.62 -20.13 -33.05
C LEU A 173 4.94 -19.67 -32.41
N ARG A 174 6.08 -20.31 -32.72
CA ARG A 174 7.36 -20.09 -32.04
C ARG A 174 7.79 -18.62 -32.06
N CYS A 175 7.70 -17.97 -33.22
CA CYS A 175 8.15 -16.58 -33.43
C CYS A 175 7.48 -15.57 -32.49
N ARG A 176 6.21 -15.81 -32.13
CA ARG A 176 5.43 -14.97 -31.19
C ARG A 176 5.45 -15.51 -29.76
N CYS A 177 5.81 -16.77 -29.55
CA CYS A 177 5.69 -17.47 -28.28
C CYS A 177 6.90 -17.25 -27.35
N PHE A 178 8.13 -17.43 -27.83
CA PHE A 178 9.36 -17.21 -27.05
C PHE A 178 10.61 -17.16 -27.95
N LYS A 179 11.67 -16.46 -27.51
CA LYS A 179 12.90 -16.25 -28.30
C LYS A 179 14.08 -17.18 -27.97
N ALA A 180 14.05 -17.86 -26.82
CA ALA A 180 15.18 -18.67 -26.36
C ALA A 180 15.42 -19.93 -27.22
N LYS A 181 16.66 -20.45 -27.19
CA LYS A 181 17.02 -21.74 -27.81
C LYS A 181 16.33 -22.90 -27.08
N GLY A 182 16.02 -23.98 -27.81
CA GLY A 182 15.37 -25.17 -27.26
C GLY A 182 13.87 -25.02 -27.04
N ASN A 183 13.34 -25.68 -26.01
CA ASN A 183 11.93 -25.70 -25.64
C ASN A 183 11.57 -24.62 -24.63
N ARG A 184 10.36 -24.06 -24.76
CA ARG A 184 9.86 -23.04 -23.84
C ARG A 184 9.78 -23.58 -22.42
N THR A 185 10.40 -22.86 -21.48
CA THR A 185 10.23 -23.07 -20.04
C THR A 185 9.47 -21.88 -19.47
N ILE A 186 8.48 -22.14 -18.61
CA ILE A 186 7.74 -21.11 -17.89
C ILE A 186 7.91 -21.31 -16.38
N GLU A 187 7.77 -20.23 -15.64
CA GLU A 187 7.71 -20.24 -14.18
C GLU A 187 6.31 -19.77 -13.76
N LEU A 188 5.67 -20.52 -12.87
CA LEU A 188 4.35 -20.18 -12.33
C LEU A 188 4.40 -20.18 -10.82
N ASN A 189 3.86 -19.13 -10.23
CA ASN A 189 3.67 -19.03 -8.79
C ASN A 189 2.21 -19.35 -8.46
N HIS A 190 1.97 -20.57 -7.98
CA HIS A 190 0.62 -21.07 -7.74
C HIS A 190 -0.06 -20.37 -6.56
N ARG A 191 0.69 -20.07 -5.49
CA ARG A 191 0.17 -19.33 -4.33
C ARG A 191 -0.34 -17.95 -4.73
N LEU A 192 0.48 -17.18 -5.44
CA LEU A 192 0.09 -15.86 -5.91
C LEU A 192 -1.11 -15.91 -6.86
N ARG A 193 -1.23 -16.94 -7.72
CA ARG A 193 -2.40 -17.12 -8.59
C ARG A 193 -3.67 -17.36 -7.78
N GLN A 194 -3.60 -18.21 -6.75
CA GLN A 194 -4.71 -18.45 -5.84
C GLN A 194 -5.12 -17.17 -5.10
N TYR A 195 -4.15 -16.42 -4.56
CA TYR A 195 -4.42 -15.14 -3.91
C TYR A 195 -5.03 -14.10 -4.86
N LYS A 196 -4.52 -13.98 -6.09
CA LYS A 196 -5.11 -13.09 -7.11
C LYS A 196 -6.54 -13.51 -7.48
N ARG A 197 -6.82 -14.81 -7.57
CA ARG A 197 -8.17 -15.35 -7.83
C ARG A 197 -9.14 -14.94 -6.71
N ARG A 198 -8.77 -15.20 -5.45
CA ARG A 198 -9.56 -14.81 -4.27
C ARG A 198 -9.74 -13.29 -4.17
N ALA A 199 -8.68 -12.52 -4.40
CA ALA A 199 -8.76 -11.06 -4.41
C ALA A 199 -9.70 -10.55 -5.52
N LYS A 200 -9.69 -11.17 -6.71
CA LYS A 200 -10.61 -10.83 -7.80
C LYS A 200 -12.06 -11.10 -7.43
N GLU A 201 -12.36 -12.26 -6.85
CA GLU A 201 -13.69 -12.61 -6.35
C GLU A 201 -14.19 -11.60 -5.30
N LEU A 202 -13.36 -11.30 -4.30
CA LEU A 202 -13.67 -10.29 -3.28
C LEU A 202 -13.92 -8.92 -3.89
N LEU A 203 -13.03 -8.43 -4.75
CA LEU A 203 -13.16 -7.11 -5.37
C LEU A 203 -14.38 -7.00 -6.30
N CYS A 204 -14.79 -8.09 -6.94
CA CYS A 204 -15.96 -8.16 -7.82
C CYS A 204 -17.28 -8.41 -7.06
N SER A 205 -17.23 -8.79 -5.78
CA SER A 205 -18.43 -8.88 -4.94
C SER A 205 -19.10 -7.51 -4.73
N GLU A 206 -20.35 -7.52 -4.26
CA GLU A 206 -21.10 -6.30 -3.93
C GLU A 206 -20.35 -5.44 -2.87
N LYS A 207 -19.84 -6.07 -1.82
CA LYS A 207 -18.99 -5.39 -0.81
C LYS A 207 -17.73 -4.82 -1.44
N GLY A 208 -17.10 -5.56 -2.35
CA GLY A 208 -15.91 -5.12 -3.08
C GLY A 208 -16.16 -3.91 -3.98
N LEU A 209 -17.31 -3.87 -4.65
CA LEU A 209 -17.75 -2.70 -5.42
C LEU A 209 -17.94 -1.47 -4.53
N LYS A 210 -18.58 -1.65 -3.36
CA LYS A 210 -18.74 -0.58 -2.36
C LYS A 210 -17.40 -0.05 -1.86
N HIS A 211 -16.49 -0.94 -1.43
CA HIS A 211 -15.16 -0.54 -0.97
C HIS A 211 -14.33 0.15 -2.07
N ARG A 212 -14.45 -0.30 -3.33
CA ARG A 212 -13.80 0.36 -4.47
C ARG A 212 -14.33 1.78 -4.69
N GLY A 213 -15.64 2.00 -4.58
CA GLY A 213 -16.24 3.33 -4.69
C GLY A 213 -15.89 4.23 -3.50
N GLN A 214 -15.81 3.67 -2.29
CA GLN A 214 -15.46 4.40 -1.07
C GLN A 214 -14.03 4.97 -1.09
N ARG A 215 -13.14 4.42 -1.90
CA ARG A 215 -11.75 4.87 -1.93
C ARG A 215 -11.57 6.33 -2.37
N CYS A 216 -12.31 6.78 -3.39
CA CYS A 216 -12.23 8.16 -3.84
C CYS A 216 -12.72 9.14 -2.77
N ILE A 217 -13.54 8.66 -1.83
CA ILE A 217 -14.04 9.46 -0.72
C ILE A 217 -13.25 9.26 0.58
N GLU A 218 -12.52 8.16 0.78
CA GLU A 218 -11.79 7.89 2.03
C GLU A 218 -10.36 8.48 1.97
N PRO A 219 -9.30 7.75 1.57
CA PRO A 219 -7.94 8.29 1.65
C PRO A 219 -7.68 9.41 0.64
N GLU A 220 -8.28 9.35 -0.56
CA GLU A 220 -8.05 10.35 -1.61
C GLU A 220 -8.62 11.73 -1.23
N ALA A 221 -9.78 11.77 -0.56
CA ALA A 221 -10.34 13.01 -0.06
C ALA A 221 -9.50 13.61 1.07
N VAL A 222 -9.00 12.78 1.99
CA VAL A 222 -8.10 13.23 3.08
C VAL A 222 -6.82 13.83 2.48
N PHE A 223 -6.16 13.12 1.56
CA PHE A 223 -4.98 13.66 0.88
C PHE A 223 -5.28 14.92 0.08
N GLY A 224 -6.42 14.99 -0.61
CA GLY A 224 -6.85 16.18 -1.35
C GLY A 224 -7.01 17.40 -0.46
N GLN A 225 -7.66 17.24 0.70
CA GLN A 225 -7.83 18.32 1.67
C GLN A 225 -6.48 18.78 2.24
N ILE A 226 -5.63 17.85 2.65
CA ILE A 226 -4.31 18.17 3.21
C ILE A 226 -3.43 18.89 2.18
N LYS A 227 -3.33 18.34 0.95
CA LYS A 227 -2.38 18.84 -0.05
C LYS A 227 -2.88 20.07 -0.79
N ASN A 228 -4.16 20.12 -1.14
CA ASN A 228 -4.70 21.20 -1.98
C ASN A 228 -5.39 22.27 -1.15
N ASN A 229 -6.23 21.90 -0.19
CA ASN A 229 -7.00 22.91 0.58
C ASN A 229 -6.17 23.52 1.71
N MET A 230 -5.29 22.74 2.35
CA MET A 230 -4.42 23.21 3.44
C MET A 230 -3.01 23.56 2.95
N ASN A 231 -2.72 23.34 1.67
CA ASN A 231 -1.41 23.57 1.04
C ASN A 231 -0.23 22.86 1.77
N TYR A 232 -0.50 21.73 2.43
CA TYR A 232 0.52 20.92 3.09
C TYR A 232 1.11 19.91 2.09
N LYS A 233 2.09 20.37 1.30
CA LYS A 233 2.71 19.59 0.22
C LYS A 233 4.12 19.09 0.55
N ARG A 234 4.75 19.65 1.58
CA ARG A 234 6.13 19.35 1.99
C ARG A 234 6.23 19.34 3.50
N PHE A 235 7.01 18.39 4.02
CA PHE A 235 7.43 18.39 5.42
C PHE A 235 8.38 19.55 5.68
N ARG A 236 8.27 20.15 6.87
CA ARG A 236 9.05 21.34 7.24
C ARG A 236 10.31 21.03 8.06
N HIS A 237 10.45 19.78 8.48
CA HIS A 237 11.52 19.32 9.36
C HIS A 237 12.39 18.27 8.69
N PHE A 238 13.58 18.07 9.25
CA PHE A 238 14.52 17.01 8.87
C PHE A 238 14.59 15.95 9.97
N GLY A 239 14.85 14.71 9.57
CA GLY A 239 14.87 13.55 10.45
C GLY A 239 13.48 12.96 10.68
N LYS A 240 13.41 11.63 10.71
CA LYS A 240 12.15 10.88 10.75
C LYS A 240 11.29 11.27 11.94
N ASP A 241 11.87 11.46 13.12
CA ASP A 241 11.13 11.76 14.35
C ASP A 241 10.43 13.12 14.31
N LYS A 242 11.11 14.15 13.77
CA LYS A 242 10.54 15.49 13.65
C LYS A 242 9.47 15.53 12.57
N VAL A 243 9.67 14.82 11.46
CA VAL A 243 8.68 14.67 10.39
C VAL A 243 7.45 13.90 10.88
N PHE A 244 7.66 12.85 11.69
CA PHE A 244 6.59 12.11 12.33
C PHE A 244 5.76 13.00 13.25
N MET A 245 6.42 13.78 14.11
CA MET A 245 5.77 14.75 15.00
C MET A 245 4.97 15.80 14.23
N ASP A 246 5.55 16.38 13.17
CA ASP A 246 4.88 17.38 12.32
C ASP A 246 3.59 16.83 11.71
N PHE A 247 3.65 15.62 11.15
CA PHE A 247 2.47 14.97 10.59
C PHE A 247 1.46 14.54 11.67
N ALA A 248 1.91 14.13 12.85
CA ALA A 248 1.03 13.77 13.96
C ALA A 248 0.13 14.94 14.36
N PHE A 249 0.71 16.14 14.55
CA PHE A 249 -0.06 17.35 14.86
C PHE A 249 -1.04 17.70 13.75
N LEU A 250 -0.62 17.60 12.49
CA LEU A 250 -1.51 17.80 11.36
C LEU A 250 -2.68 16.81 11.37
N ALA A 251 -2.44 15.52 11.63
CA ALA A 251 -3.46 14.49 11.66
C ALA A 251 -4.46 14.70 12.80
N ILE A 252 -3.98 15.08 13.99
CA ILE A 252 -4.83 15.43 15.14
C ILE A 252 -5.70 16.64 14.80
N ALA A 253 -5.10 17.74 14.31
CA ALA A 253 -5.83 18.95 13.95
C ALA A 253 -6.87 18.68 12.84
N PHE A 254 -6.51 17.87 11.85
CA PHE A 254 -7.40 17.43 10.77
C PHE A 254 -8.62 16.68 11.32
N ASN A 255 -8.39 15.71 12.21
CA ASN A 255 -9.46 14.94 12.83
C ASN A 255 -10.36 15.81 13.71
N ILE A 256 -9.81 16.69 14.54
CA ILE A 256 -10.59 17.61 15.39
C ILE A 256 -11.45 18.53 14.52
N LYS A 257 -10.87 19.17 13.49
CA LYS A 257 -11.61 20.03 12.55
C LYS A 257 -12.81 19.28 11.95
N LYS A 258 -12.60 18.02 11.58
CA LYS A 258 -13.65 17.17 11.03
C LYS A 258 -14.71 16.78 12.06
N MET A 259 -14.32 16.45 13.30
CA MET A 259 -15.26 16.18 14.39
C MET A 259 -16.17 17.38 14.62
N CYS A 260 -15.61 18.59 14.76
CA CYS A 260 -16.38 19.81 14.92
C CYS A 260 -17.37 20.01 13.77
N ALA A 261 -16.93 19.86 12.52
CA ALA A 261 -17.80 19.99 11.36
C ALA A 261 -18.97 18.97 11.36
N LYS A 262 -18.71 17.72 11.79
CA LYS A 262 -19.77 16.70 11.94
C LYS A 262 -20.75 17.04 13.07
N LEU A 263 -20.26 17.51 14.21
CA LEU A 263 -21.09 17.91 15.35
C LEU A 263 -21.99 19.10 15.01
N THR A 264 -21.47 20.10 14.31
CA THR A 264 -22.25 21.24 13.83
C THR A 264 -23.38 20.82 12.89
N LYS A 265 -23.10 19.93 11.93
CA LYS A 265 -24.12 19.39 11.03
C LYS A 265 -25.22 18.61 11.75
N LYS A 266 -24.92 18.01 12.91
CA LYS A 266 -25.89 17.31 13.76
C LYS A 266 -26.62 18.23 14.75
N GLY A 267 -26.39 19.54 14.70
CA GLY A 267 -26.98 20.51 15.64
C GLY A 267 -26.37 20.48 17.04
N MET A 268 -25.27 19.75 17.25
CA MET A 268 -24.63 19.56 18.56
C MET A 268 -23.59 20.65 18.87
N ASN A 269 -23.88 21.90 18.53
CA ASN A 269 -22.94 23.01 18.70
C ASN A 269 -22.56 23.27 20.17
N TRP A 270 -23.43 22.88 21.11
CA TRP A 270 -23.17 23.01 22.55
C TRP A 270 -21.97 22.16 22.99
N LEU A 271 -21.76 20.98 22.42
CA LEU A 271 -20.57 20.15 22.72
C LEU A 271 -19.28 20.80 22.24
N ILE A 272 -19.33 21.53 21.12
CA ILE A 272 -18.17 22.26 20.59
C ILE A 272 -17.81 23.41 21.54
N ARG A 273 -18.82 24.14 22.04
CA ARG A 273 -18.63 25.19 23.05
C ARG A 273 -18.02 24.62 24.33
N LEU A 274 -18.56 23.51 24.83
CA LEU A 274 -18.04 22.84 26.02
C LEU A 274 -16.58 22.41 25.82
N PHE A 275 -16.24 21.80 24.67
CA PHE A 275 -14.86 21.42 24.36
C PHE A 275 -13.93 22.65 24.28
N TYR A 276 -14.39 23.74 23.67
CA TYR A 276 -13.63 24.98 23.60
C TYR A 276 -13.39 25.59 24.99
N GLU A 277 -14.41 25.64 25.85
CA GLU A 277 -14.30 26.09 27.24
C GLU A 277 -13.34 25.21 28.05
N LEU A 278 -13.40 23.88 27.87
CA LEU A 278 -12.50 22.94 28.54
C LEU A 278 -11.05 23.13 28.08
N THR A 279 -10.81 23.23 26.77
CA THR A 279 -9.46 23.46 26.24
C THR A 279 -8.90 24.80 26.68
N THR A 280 -9.69 25.88 26.65
CA THR A 280 -9.26 27.20 27.13
C THR A 280 -8.98 27.19 28.63
N ALA A 281 -9.78 26.49 29.44
CA ALA A 281 -9.49 26.30 30.86
C ALA A 281 -8.19 25.52 31.09
N VAL A 282 -7.94 24.45 30.33
CA VAL A 282 -6.69 23.67 30.41
C VAL A 282 -5.48 24.52 30.00
N PHE A 283 -5.59 25.31 28.92
CA PHE A 283 -4.50 26.21 28.49
C PHE A 283 -4.21 27.29 29.54
N ARG A 284 -5.25 27.92 30.11
CA ARG A 284 -5.08 28.89 31.19
C ARG A 284 -4.43 28.27 32.43
N CYS A 285 -4.86 27.07 32.83
CA CYS A 285 -4.24 26.33 33.92
C CYS A 285 -2.78 25.99 33.63
N TRP A 286 -2.47 25.55 32.41
CA TRP A 286 -1.11 25.25 31.98
C TRP A 286 -0.21 26.49 31.96
N GLU A 287 -0.66 27.61 31.42
CA GLU A 287 0.05 28.90 31.49
C GLU A 287 0.32 29.29 32.93
N HIS A 288 -0.66 29.15 33.82
CA HIS A 288 -0.53 29.50 35.22
C HIS A 288 0.47 28.59 35.97
N ILE A 289 0.54 27.30 35.63
CA ILE A 289 1.54 26.35 36.15
C ILE A 289 2.93 26.67 35.60
N ASN A 290 3.06 26.97 34.31
CA ASN A 290 4.35 27.31 33.70
C ASN A 290 4.90 28.64 34.20
N GLN A 291 4.05 29.65 34.41
CA GLN A 291 4.44 30.91 35.05
C GLN A 291 4.94 30.68 36.49
N ARG A 292 4.30 29.80 37.26
CA ARG A 292 4.78 29.39 38.59
C ARG A 292 6.11 28.63 38.56
N ASN A 293 6.34 27.80 37.55
CA ASN A 293 7.62 27.09 37.39
C ASN A 293 8.76 28.03 36.97
N LEU A 294 8.50 29.02 36.11
CA LEU A 294 9.47 30.07 35.76
C LEU A 294 9.87 30.93 36.97
N GLN A 295 8.91 31.26 37.85
CA GLN A 295 9.20 31.99 39.09
C GLN A 295 10.02 31.17 40.11
N LYS A 296 9.94 29.84 40.08
CA LYS A 296 10.74 28.95 40.96
C LYS A 296 12.16 28.66 40.47
N ILE A 297 12.47 28.93 39.21
CA ILE A 297 13.82 28.79 38.64
C ILE A 297 14.61 30.10 38.77
N ALA A 298 13.91 31.23 38.95
CA ALA A 298 14.50 32.56 39.14
C ALA A 298 14.65 32.98 40.63
N ALA A 299 14.39 32.07 41.57
CA ALA A 299 14.59 32.24 43.01
C ALA A 299 15.64 31.24 43.50
#